data_AF-A0A9Q9DMT8-F1
#
_entry.id   AF-A0A9Q9DMT8-F1
#
_cell.length_a   1.000
_cell.length_b   1.000
_cell.length_c   1.000
_cell.angle_alpha   90.00
_cell.angle_beta   90.00
_cell.angle_gamma   90.00
#
_symmetry.space_group_name_H-M   'P 1'
#
loop_
_entity.id
_entity.type
_entity.pdbx_description
1 polymer ?
#
loop_
_entity_poly.entity_id
_entity_poly.type
_entity_poly.pdbx_seq_one_letter_code
_entity_poly.pdbx_strand_id
1 'polypeptide(L)'
;MSLAAIHLGKKALGLDDETYRALLYRLTGKQSAKDLNFSEKRLVVAEMKAYGFAPSVKRLEGKYAKKLQALWIAGWNLGIIRDRSDKALLGFVKRQTGIDHIRFLRDGDDAGRAIEALKSWLQREGGVDWRGKKIQDSWRNKPSISILCAQWKRLNPAVVFDVEAFHQSVMALSGKALGEMDGGDFRQVMNIWGRKIRIKC
;
A
#
# COMPACT_ATOMS: atom_id res chain seq x y z
N MET A 1 -7.10 13.59 -4.66
CA MET A 1 -6.27 14.60 -3.94
C MET A 1 -7.17 15.31 -2.95
N SER A 2 -6.78 15.49 -1.69
CA SER A 2 -7.63 16.13 -0.67
C SER A 2 -7.34 17.62 -0.50
N LEU A 3 -8.35 18.38 -0.06
CA LEU A 3 -8.24 19.77 0.37
C LEU A 3 -7.14 19.97 1.43
N ALA A 4 -6.96 18.97 2.29
CA ALA A 4 -5.92 18.96 3.32
C ALA A 4 -4.49 19.05 2.73
N ALA A 5 -4.24 18.43 1.57
CA ALA A 5 -2.91 18.50 0.94
C ALA A 5 -2.58 19.92 0.44
N ILE A 6 -3.59 20.66 -0.04
CA ILE A 6 -3.42 22.04 -0.51
C ILE A 6 -3.13 22.97 0.67
N HIS A 7 -3.87 22.85 1.78
CA HIS A 7 -3.60 23.65 2.98
C HIS A 7 -2.26 23.30 3.63
N LEU A 8 -1.86 22.03 3.60
CA LEU A 8 -0.53 21.63 4.05
C LEU A 8 0.56 22.22 3.15
N GLY A 9 0.36 22.24 1.83
CA GLY A 9 1.26 22.86 0.87
C GLY A 9 1.41 24.36 1.11
N LYS A 10 0.30 25.07 1.30
CA LYS A 10 0.29 26.49 1.69
C LYS A 10 1.19 26.74 2.91
N LYS A 11 0.98 25.98 3.99
CA LYS A 11 1.76 26.11 5.23
C LYS A 11 3.24 25.77 5.01
N ALA A 12 3.53 24.69 4.30
CA ALA A 12 4.90 24.21 4.08
C ALA A 12 5.73 25.18 3.22
N LEU A 13 5.08 25.86 2.27
CA LEU A 13 5.70 26.85 1.39
C LEU A 13 5.70 28.27 1.99
N GLY A 14 5.14 28.46 3.19
CA GLY A 14 5.07 29.78 3.82
C GLY A 14 4.21 30.79 3.05
N LEU A 15 3.24 30.33 2.25
CA LEU A 15 2.40 31.22 1.46
C LEU A 15 1.40 31.94 2.37
N ASP A 16 1.42 33.27 2.31
CA ASP A 16 0.37 34.09 2.92
C ASP A 16 -0.99 33.91 2.20
N ASP A 17 -2.00 34.54 2.76
CA ASP A 17 -3.39 34.44 2.31
C ASP A 17 -3.63 35.00 0.90
N GLU A 18 -2.94 36.08 0.55
CA GLU A 18 -3.06 36.76 -0.74
C GLU A 18 -2.33 35.97 -1.83
N THR A 19 -1.06 35.63 -1.58
CA THR A 19 -0.24 34.81 -2.48
C THR A 19 -0.89 33.46 -2.76
N TYR A 20 -1.48 32.84 -1.73
CA TYR A 20 -2.23 31.60 -1.89
C TYR A 20 -3.48 31.75 -2.77
N ARG A 21 -4.29 32.80 -2.57
CA ARG A 21 -5.49 33.04 -3.41
C ARG A 21 -5.09 33.35 -4.86
N ALA A 22 -4.03 34.11 -5.07
CA ALA A 22 -3.47 34.39 -6.40
C ALA A 22 -3.01 33.10 -7.10
N LEU A 23 -2.32 32.20 -6.40
CA LEU A 23 -1.93 30.89 -6.92
C LEU A 23 -3.14 30.06 -7.37
N LEU A 24 -4.19 29.98 -6.54
CA LEU A 24 -5.41 29.26 -6.88
C LEU A 24 -6.09 29.87 -8.11
N TYR A 25 -6.23 31.19 -8.13
CA TYR A 25 -6.90 31.89 -9.21
C TYR A 25 -6.14 31.73 -10.54
N ARG A 26 -4.81 31.87 -10.53
CA ARG A 26 -3.97 31.67 -11.72
C ARG A 26 -4.12 30.27 -12.33
N LEU A 27 -4.20 29.24 -11.49
CA LEU A 27 -4.25 27.85 -11.96
C LEU A 27 -5.67 27.37 -12.30
N THR A 28 -6.70 27.97 -11.71
CA THR A 28 -8.05 27.38 -11.71
C THR A 28 -9.19 28.38 -11.93
N GLY A 29 -8.89 29.68 -11.95
CA GLY A 29 -9.89 30.75 -11.97
C GLY A 29 -10.69 30.91 -10.66
N LYS A 30 -10.37 30.13 -9.62
CA LYS A 30 -11.11 30.13 -8.35
C LYS A 30 -10.24 30.63 -7.21
N GLN A 31 -10.84 31.39 -6.29
CA GLN A 31 -10.12 31.93 -5.13
C GLN A 31 -10.18 31.02 -3.89
N SER A 32 -11.00 29.97 -3.92
CA SER A 32 -11.19 29.06 -2.79
C SER A 32 -10.88 27.63 -3.19
N ALA A 33 -10.06 26.96 -2.38
CA ALA A 33 -9.74 25.55 -2.57
C ALA A 33 -10.94 24.61 -2.37
N LYS A 34 -12.01 25.09 -1.69
CA LYS A 34 -13.26 24.33 -1.51
C LYS A 34 -14.00 24.16 -2.84
N ASP A 35 -13.87 25.13 -3.74
CA ASP A 35 -14.60 25.18 -5.01
C ASP A 35 -13.90 24.38 -6.12
N LEU A 36 -12.71 23.85 -5.82
CA LEU A 36 -11.92 23.10 -6.78
C LEU A 36 -12.48 21.68 -6.99
N ASN A 37 -12.57 21.27 -8.25
CA ASN A 37 -12.83 19.89 -8.64
C ASN A 37 -11.56 19.02 -8.46
N PHE A 38 -11.67 17.72 -8.75
CA PHE A 38 -10.57 16.79 -8.55
C PHE A 38 -9.34 17.09 -9.41
N SER A 39 -9.53 17.47 -10.67
CA SER A 39 -8.46 17.77 -11.63
C SER A 39 -7.73 19.05 -11.24
N GLU A 40 -8.47 20.09 -10.88
CA GLU A 40 -7.95 21.37 -10.36
C GLU A 40 -7.13 21.16 -9.08
N LYS A 41 -7.63 20.35 -8.14
CA LYS A 41 -6.89 19.98 -6.92
C LYS A 41 -5.57 19.27 -7.24
N ARG A 42 -5.51 18.46 -8.30
CA ARG A 42 -4.25 17.81 -8.73
C ARG A 42 -3.28 18.82 -9.32
N LEU A 43 -3.77 19.75 -10.15
CA LEU A 43 -2.96 20.80 -10.77
C LEU A 43 -2.30 21.68 -9.70
N VAL A 44 -3.08 22.17 -8.73
CA VAL A 44 -2.57 23.00 -7.63
C VAL A 44 -1.49 22.27 -6.83
N VAL A 45 -1.70 21.00 -6.48
CA VAL A 45 -0.70 20.24 -5.72
C VAL A 45 0.54 19.92 -6.57
N ALA A 46 0.40 19.75 -7.89
CA ALA A 46 1.55 19.58 -8.78
C ALA A 46 2.40 20.85 -8.82
N GLU A 47 1.76 22.02 -8.91
CA GLU A 47 2.46 23.31 -8.85
C GLU A 47 3.17 23.51 -7.51
N MET A 48 2.48 23.26 -6.39
CA MET A 48 3.09 23.34 -5.06
C MET A 48 4.31 22.43 -4.94
N LYS A 49 4.26 21.22 -5.53
CA LYS A 49 5.40 20.30 -5.56
C LYS A 49 6.58 20.84 -6.36
N ALA A 50 6.32 21.51 -7.49
CA ALA A 50 7.36 22.17 -8.27
C ALA A 50 8.06 23.27 -7.46
N TYR A 51 7.33 23.94 -6.57
CA TYR A 51 7.86 24.90 -5.60
C TYR A 51 8.46 24.28 -4.32
N GLY A 52 8.69 22.97 -4.29
CA GLY A 52 9.36 22.29 -3.18
C GLY A 52 8.43 21.71 -2.12
N PHE A 53 7.11 21.72 -2.30
CA PHE A 53 6.20 21.03 -1.41
C PHE A 53 6.33 19.51 -1.57
N ALA A 54 7.05 18.86 -0.66
CA ALA A 54 7.01 17.42 -0.49
C ALA A 54 5.97 17.08 0.59
N PRO A 55 4.74 16.65 0.25
CA PRO A 55 3.79 16.23 1.26
C PRO A 55 4.41 15.10 2.09
N SER A 56 4.64 15.40 3.37
CA SER A 56 4.97 14.39 4.37
C SER A 56 3.80 13.42 4.43
N VAL A 57 3.96 12.26 3.79
CA VAL A 57 3.13 11.10 4.12
C VAL A 57 3.53 10.77 5.54
N LYS A 58 2.72 11.19 6.53
CA LYS A 58 2.92 10.77 7.92
C LYS A 58 3.00 9.26 7.91
N ARG A 59 4.22 8.72 8.03
CA ARG A 59 4.43 7.28 8.05
C ARG A 59 3.81 6.76 9.32
N LEU A 60 3.22 5.58 9.26
CA LEU A 60 2.85 4.88 10.49
C LEU A 60 4.11 4.63 11.30
N GLU A 61 4.13 5.16 12.52
CA GLU A 61 5.22 5.01 13.47
C GLU A 61 4.90 3.91 14.49
N GLY A 62 5.93 3.27 15.01
CA GLY A 62 5.84 2.21 16.02
C GLY A 62 6.58 0.94 15.61
N LYS A 63 6.93 0.14 16.61
CA LYS A 63 7.73 -1.10 16.47
C LYS A 63 7.16 -2.07 15.43
N TYR A 64 5.83 -2.17 15.34
CA TYR A 64 5.14 -3.11 14.46
C TYR A 64 4.54 -2.47 13.20
N ALA A 65 4.69 -1.16 13.02
CA ALA A 65 4.04 -0.41 11.94
C ALA A 65 4.38 -0.92 10.54
N LYS A 66 5.67 -1.13 10.26
CA LYS A 66 6.13 -1.63 8.95
C LYS A 66 5.53 -3.00 8.61
N LYS A 67 5.42 -3.90 9.59
CA LYS A 67 4.89 -5.26 9.39
C LYS A 67 3.39 -5.24 9.13
N LEU A 68 2.64 -4.48 9.93
CA LEU A 68 1.19 -4.29 9.74
C LEU A 68 0.89 -3.64 8.39
N GLN A 69 1.64 -2.59 8.03
CA GLN A 69 1.48 -1.92 6.74
C GLN A 69 1.81 -2.84 5.56
N ALA A 70 2.86 -3.65 5.66
CA ALA A 70 3.21 -4.62 4.62
C ALA A 70 2.09 -5.65 4.40
N LEU A 71 1.51 -6.21 5.48
CA LEU A 71 0.38 -7.14 5.39
C LEU A 71 -0.89 -6.46 4.83
N TRP A 72 -1.16 -5.22 5.23
CA TRP A 72 -2.27 -4.43 4.70
C TRP A 72 -2.14 -4.19 3.19
N ILE A 73 -0.95 -3.80 2.73
CA ILE A 73 -0.65 -3.63 1.31
C ILE A 73 -0.76 -4.97 0.56
N ALA A 74 -0.31 -6.07 1.17
CA ALA A 74 -0.46 -7.40 0.58
C ALA A 74 -1.94 -7.77 0.38
N GLY A 75 -2.80 -7.52 1.37
CA GLY A 75 -4.24 -7.76 1.24
C GLY A 75 -4.92 -6.88 0.18
N TRP A 76 -4.48 -5.62 0.04
CA TRP A 76 -4.88 -4.77 -1.07
C TRP A 76 -4.45 -5.36 -2.42
N ASN A 77 -3.21 -5.85 -2.52
CA ASN A 77 -2.67 -6.47 -3.72
C ASN A 77 -3.28 -7.84 -4.04
N LEU A 78 -3.92 -8.49 -3.08
CA LEU A 78 -4.73 -9.70 -3.28
C LEU A 78 -6.20 -9.37 -3.64
N GLY A 79 -6.61 -8.10 -3.60
CA GLY A 79 -7.98 -7.67 -3.85
C GLY A 79 -8.95 -7.93 -2.69
N ILE A 80 -8.44 -8.30 -1.52
CA ILE A 80 -9.25 -8.60 -0.32
C ILE A 80 -9.65 -7.31 0.40
N ILE A 81 -8.70 -6.37 0.49
CA ILE A 81 -8.90 -5.09 1.15
C ILE A 81 -9.38 -4.06 0.12
N ARG A 82 -10.47 -3.35 0.44
CA ARG A 82 -11.09 -2.33 -0.43
C ARG A 82 -10.57 -0.91 -0.21
N ASP A 83 -10.06 -0.61 0.98
CA ASP A 83 -9.42 0.68 1.28
C ASP A 83 -8.01 0.46 1.80
N ARG A 84 -7.01 0.81 0.99
CA ARG A 84 -5.59 0.68 1.32
C ARG A 84 -5.06 1.75 2.27
N SER A 85 -5.88 2.72 2.67
CA SER A 85 -5.43 3.86 3.47
C SER A 85 -4.93 3.42 4.85
N ASP A 86 -3.96 4.16 5.39
CA ASP A 86 -3.49 3.96 6.77
C ASP A 86 -4.63 4.17 7.78
N LYS A 87 -5.62 5.01 7.46
CA LYS A 87 -6.84 5.19 8.28
C LYS A 87 -7.63 3.88 8.39
N ALA A 88 -7.82 3.17 7.28
CA ALA A 88 -8.52 1.89 7.28
C ALA A 88 -7.73 0.82 8.05
N LEU A 89 -6.40 0.81 7.91
CA LEU A 89 -5.53 -0.05 8.70
C LEU A 89 -5.63 0.25 10.21
N LEU A 90 -5.59 1.52 10.61
CA LEU A 90 -5.77 1.92 12.02
C LEU A 90 -7.13 1.48 12.56
N GLY A 91 -8.20 1.64 11.78
CA GLY A 91 -9.52 1.14 12.14
C GLY A 91 -9.57 -0.39 12.29
N PHE A 92 -8.84 -1.13 11.44
CA PHE A 92 -8.70 -2.58 11.60
C PHE A 92 -7.96 -2.93 12.90
N VAL A 93 -6.81 -2.31 13.15
CA VAL A 93 -6.01 -2.53 14.36
C VAL A 93 -6.83 -2.28 15.61
N LYS A 94 -7.54 -1.14 15.68
CA LYS A 94 -8.43 -0.80 16.79
C LYS A 94 -9.47 -1.89 17.05
N ARG A 95 -10.07 -2.48 16.02
CA ARG A 95 -11.04 -3.58 16.18
C ARG A 95 -10.42 -4.86 16.74
N GLN A 96 -9.14 -5.13 16.46
CA GLN A 96 -8.47 -6.34 16.94
C GLN A 96 -7.93 -6.18 18.36
N THR A 97 -7.49 -4.98 18.75
CA THR A 97 -6.72 -4.77 19.98
C THR A 97 -7.35 -3.78 20.96
N GLY A 98 -8.32 -2.97 20.53
CA GLY A 98 -8.84 -1.83 21.28
C GLY A 98 -7.97 -0.56 21.19
N ILE A 99 -6.80 -0.62 20.56
CA ILE A 99 -5.82 0.48 20.55
C ILE A 99 -5.99 1.37 19.32
N ASP A 100 -6.12 2.68 19.56
CA ASP A 100 -6.41 3.68 18.52
C ASP A 100 -5.27 3.92 17.53
N HIS A 101 -4.02 3.74 17.95
CA HIS A 101 -2.88 3.99 17.07
C HIS A 101 -1.77 2.96 17.24
N ILE A 102 -1.21 2.51 16.12
CA ILE A 102 -0.11 1.53 16.06
C ILE A 102 1.13 1.97 16.88
N ARG A 103 1.29 3.26 17.16
CA ARG A 103 2.44 3.77 17.95
C ARG A 103 2.35 3.34 19.41
N PHE A 104 1.14 3.01 19.86
CA PHE A 104 0.82 2.54 21.20
C PHE A 104 0.81 1.00 21.28
N LEU A 105 0.96 0.29 20.15
CA LEU A 105 1.26 -1.15 20.14
C LEU A 105 2.72 -1.36 20.58
N ARG A 106 2.98 -1.22 21.88
CA ARG A 106 4.28 -1.47 22.50
C ARG A 106 4.40 -2.91 22.99
N ASP A 107 3.29 -3.49 23.40
CA ASP A 107 3.15 -4.88 23.81
C ASP A 107 3.22 -5.84 22.60
N GLY A 108 3.92 -6.96 22.77
CA GLY A 108 4.06 -7.99 21.75
C GLY A 108 2.77 -8.76 21.49
N ASP A 109 1.93 -8.96 22.50
CA ASP A 109 0.70 -9.74 22.42
C ASP A 109 -0.37 -8.98 21.65
N ASP A 110 -0.52 -7.67 21.93
CA ASP A 110 -1.44 -6.80 21.19
C ASP A 110 -1.08 -6.71 19.71
N ALA A 111 0.21 -6.53 19.41
CA ALA A 111 0.69 -6.53 18.04
C ALA A 111 0.48 -7.90 17.37
N GLY A 112 0.71 -8.98 18.13
CA GLY A 112 0.48 -10.36 17.73
C GLY A 112 -0.95 -10.60 17.27
N ARG A 113 -1.95 -10.15 18.06
CA ARG A 113 -3.38 -10.25 17.71
C ARG A 113 -3.68 -9.63 16.35
N ALA A 114 -3.23 -8.39 16.11
CA ALA A 114 -3.47 -7.71 14.83
C ALA A 114 -2.72 -8.37 13.65
N ILE A 115 -1.48 -8.81 13.86
CA ILE A 115 -0.65 -9.46 12.83
C ILE A 115 -1.25 -10.81 12.43
N GLU A 116 -1.61 -11.65 13.39
CA GLU A 116 -2.15 -12.98 13.12
C GLU A 116 -3.57 -12.90 12.57
N ALA A 117 -4.38 -11.93 12.99
CA ALA A 117 -5.66 -11.64 12.35
C ALA A 117 -5.49 -11.29 10.86
N LEU A 118 -4.50 -10.44 10.51
CA LEU A 118 -4.21 -10.14 9.11
C LEU A 118 -3.74 -11.38 8.34
N LYS A 119 -2.78 -12.14 8.88
CA LYS A 119 -2.28 -13.36 8.22
C LYS A 119 -3.42 -14.36 8.00
N SER A 120 -4.24 -14.62 9.01
CA SER A 120 -5.40 -15.51 8.91
C SER A 120 -6.38 -15.03 7.82
N TRP A 121 -6.65 -13.73 7.75
CA TRP A 121 -7.52 -13.17 6.73
C TRP A 121 -6.96 -13.34 5.32
N LEU A 122 -5.66 -13.05 5.13
CA LEU A 122 -4.97 -13.25 3.86
C LEU A 122 -4.86 -14.72 3.45
N GLN A 123 -4.75 -15.63 4.43
CA GLN A 123 -4.74 -17.07 4.16
C GLN A 123 -6.12 -17.55 3.70
N ARG A 124 -7.17 -17.21 4.45
CA ARG A 124 -8.54 -17.66 4.18
C ARG A 124 -9.08 -17.11 2.86
N GLU A 125 -9.00 -15.81 2.66
CA GLU A 125 -9.59 -15.17 1.48
C GLU A 125 -8.57 -15.14 0.33
N GLY A 126 -7.30 -14.90 0.62
CA GLY A 126 -6.26 -14.73 -0.39
C GLY A 126 -5.61 -16.01 -0.88
N GLY A 127 -5.77 -17.13 -0.15
CA GLY A 127 -5.05 -18.37 -0.42
C GLY A 127 -3.55 -18.29 -0.14
N VAL A 128 -3.12 -17.35 0.72
CA VAL A 128 -1.71 -17.20 1.08
C VAL A 128 -1.28 -18.36 1.98
N ASP A 129 -0.26 -19.09 1.54
CA ASP A 129 0.36 -20.11 2.37
C ASP A 129 1.50 -19.51 3.21
N TRP A 130 1.26 -19.42 4.52
CA TRP A 130 2.24 -18.95 5.49
C TRP A 130 3.14 -20.06 6.04
N ARG A 131 2.87 -21.33 5.69
CA ARG A 131 3.67 -22.47 6.17
C ARG A 131 5.04 -22.41 5.51
N GLY A 132 6.06 -22.04 6.28
CA GLY A 132 7.45 -22.18 5.88
C GLY A 132 7.96 -23.58 6.23
N LYS A 133 8.73 -24.18 5.31
CA LYS A 133 9.50 -25.43 5.45
C LYS A 133 8.73 -26.74 5.17
N LYS A 134 8.57 -27.04 3.88
CA LYS A 134 8.88 -28.40 3.39
C LYS A 134 10.25 -28.33 2.71
N ILE A 135 11.09 -29.35 2.85
CA ILE A 135 12.46 -29.38 2.27
C ILE A 135 12.44 -29.05 0.77
N GLN A 136 11.42 -29.52 0.06
CA GLN A 136 11.18 -29.28 -1.38
C GLN A 136 10.86 -27.82 -1.76
N ASP A 137 10.49 -26.95 -0.80
CA ASP A 137 10.02 -25.58 -1.05
C ASP A 137 10.97 -24.51 -0.46
N SER A 138 12.28 -24.80 -0.37
CA SER A 138 13.27 -23.91 0.26
C SER A 138 13.31 -22.50 -0.34
N TRP A 139 12.98 -22.35 -1.63
CA TRP A 139 12.86 -21.08 -2.32
C TRP A 139 11.67 -20.22 -1.81
N ARG A 140 10.67 -20.81 -1.15
CA ARG A 140 9.51 -20.12 -0.56
C ARG A 140 9.72 -19.63 0.87
N ASN A 141 10.95 -19.31 1.25
CA ASN A 141 11.26 -18.91 2.62
C ASN A 141 10.89 -17.44 2.95
N LYS A 142 10.51 -16.62 1.96
CA LYS A 142 10.12 -15.22 2.15
C LYS A 142 8.61 -15.03 2.11
N PRO A 143 8.00 -14.27 3.05
CA PRO A 143 6.59 -13.89 2.99
C PRO A 143 6.19 -13.25 1.65
N SER A 144 7.08 -12.46 1.04
CA SER A 144 6.84 -11.86 -0.27
C SER A 144 6.57 -12.89 -1.36
N ILE A 145 7.25 -14.04 -1.31
CA ILE A 145 7.07 -15.12 -2.27
C ILE A 145 5.72 -15.80 -2.05
N SER A 146 5.30 -16.03 -0.81
CA SER A 146 3.95 -16.54 -0.50
C SER A 146 2.85 -15.65 -1.08
N ILE A 147 3.00 -14.32 -0.99
CA ILE A 147 2.06 -13.37 -1.60
C ILE A 147 2.06 -13.46 -3.12
N LEU A 148 3.23 -13.52 -3.76
CA LEU A 148 3.32 -13.67 -5.22
C LEU A 148 2.70 -14.99 -5.69
N CYS A 149 2.96 -16.10 -5.00
CA CYS A 149 2.32 -17.39 -5.30
C CYS A 149 0.79 -17.30 -5.23
N ALA A 150 0.25 -16.65 -4.20
CA ALA A 150 -1.19 -16.44 -4.06
C ALA A 150 -1.77 -15.57 -5.19
N GLN A 151 -1.08 -14.48 -5.57
CA GLN A 151 -1.48 -13.64 -6.69
C GLN A 151 -1.44 -14.38 -8.02
N TRP A 152 -0.40 -15.19 -8.27
CA TRP A 152 -0.28 -15.96 -9.50
C TRP A 152 -1.41 -16.98 -9.62
N LYS A 153 -1.73 -17.70 -8.55
CA LYS A 153 -2.88 -18.62 -8.51
C LYS A 153 -4.21 -17.91 -8.82
N ARG A 154 -4.42 -16.72 -8.24
CA ARG A 154 -5.60 -15.90 -8.51
C ARG A 154 -5.69 -15.40 -9.95
N LEU A 155 -4.55 -15.11 -10.58
CA LEU A 155 -4.51 -14.70 -11.98
C LEU A 155 -4.71 -15.86 -12.95
N ASN A 156 -4.39 -17.08 -12.53
CA ASN A 156 -4.41 -18.30 -13.34
C ASN A 156 -5.30 -19.40 -12.70
N PRO A 157 -6.61 -19.16 -12.46
CA PRO A 157 -7.44 -20.08 -11.69
C PRO A 157 -7.67 -21.44 -12.37
N ALA A 158 -7.52 -21.52 -13.69
CA ALA A 158 -7.71 -22.75 -14.46
C ALA A 158 -6.43 -23.60 -14.58
N VAL A 159 -5.29 -23.12 -14.09
CA VAL A 159 -3.98 -23.76 -14.27
C VAL A 159 -3.47 -24.27 -12.92
N VAL A 160 -3.03 -25.52 -12.88
CA VAL A 160 -2.34 -26.08 -11.70
C VAL A 160 -1.08 -25.25 -11.44
N PHE A 161 -0.73 -25.04 -10.17
CA PHE A 161 0.46 -24.26 -9.85
C PHE A 161 1.72 -24.91 -10.41
N ASP A 162 2.36 -24.22 -11.34
CA ASP A 162 3.63 -24.61 -11.95
C ASP A 162 4.75 -23.64 -11.54
N VAL A 163 5.86 -24.19 -11.03
CA VAL A 163 6.95 -23.40 -10.45
C VAL A 163 7.72 -22.64 -11.53
N GLU A 164 7.93 -23.25 -12.69
CA GLU A 164 8.69 -22.65 -13.78
C GLU A 164 7.91 -21.51 -14.42
N ALA A 165 6.64 -21.73 -14.76
CA ALA A 165 5.74 -20.71 -15.28
C ALA A 165 5.56 -19.56 -14.27
N PHE A 166 5.51 -19.87 -12.97
CA PHE A 166 5.53 -18.85 -11.93
C PHE A 166 6.82 -18.01 -11.96
N HIS A 167 8.00 -18.64 -11.97
CA HIS A 167 9.29 -17.94 -12.04
C HIS A 167 9.41 -17.07 -13.29
N GLN A 168 9.05 -17.60 -14.47
CA GLN A 168 9.05 -16.86 -15.73
C GLN A 168 8.11 -15.66 -15.67
N SER A 169 6.91 -15.82 -15.10
CA SER A 169 5.94 -14.73 -14.95
C SER A 169 6.45 -13.62 -14.03
N VAL A 170 7.20 -13.97 -12.98
CA VAL A 170 7.84 -12.98 -12.10
C VAL A 170 8.98 -12.27 -12.83
N MET A 171 9.89 -13.03 -13.46
CA MET A 171 11.05 -12.51 -14.17
C MET A 171 10.66 -11.58 -15.31
N ALA A 172 9.58 -11.89 -16.05
CA ALA A 172 9.05 -11.04 -17.10
C ALA A 172 8.62 -9.64 -16.62
N LEU A 173 8.32 -9.47 -15.32
CA LEU A 173 7.91 -8.19 -14.74
C LEU A 173 9.00 -7.50 -13.92
N SER A 174 9.87 -8.26 -13.27
CA SER A 174 10.99 -7.73 -12.47
C SER A 174 12.26 -7.50 -13.30
N GLY A 175 12.42 -8.22 -14.42
CA GLY A 175 13.67 -8.30 -15.17
C GLY A 175 14.77 -9.12 -14.47
N LYS A 176 14.45 -9.83 -13.37
CA LYS A 176 15.42 -10.53 -12.51
C LYS A 176 14.91 -11.90 -12.09
N ALA A 177 15.83 -12.84 -11.87
CA ALA A 177 15.48 -14.11 -11.27
C ALA A 177 15.00 -13.90 -9.82
N LEU A 178 14.13 -14.79 -9.32
CA LEU A 178 13.50 -14.64 -8.00
C LEU A 178 14.52 -14.53 -6.85
N GLY A 179 15.66 -15.23 -6.97
CA GLY A 179 16.75 -15.21 -5.98
C GLY A 179 17.53 -13.88 -5.93
N GLU A 180 17.47 -13.09 -7.01
CA GLU A 180 18.20 -11.82 -7.16
C GLU A 180 17.33 -10.60 -6.83
N MET A 181 16.03 -10.80 -6.60
CA MET A 181 15.08 -9.73 -6.34
C MET A 181 15.26 -9.10 -4.96
N ASP A 182 15.26 -7.77 -4.93
CA ASP A 182 15.19 -6.99 -3.71
C ASP A 182 13.75 -6.62 -3.33
N GLY A 183 13.58 -5.91 -2.22
CA GLY A 183 12.25 -5.49 -1.75
C GLY A 183 11.51 -4.55 -2.71
N GLY A 184 12.22 -3.77 -3.53
CA GLY A 184 11.64 -2.94 -4.59
C GLY A 184 11.07 -3.78 -5.73
N ASP A 185 11.83 -4.77 -6.19
CA ASP A 185 11.42 -5.70 -7.25
C ASP A 185 10.14 -6.46 -6.84
N PHE A 186 10.09 -7.01 -5.62
CA PHE A 186 8.89 -7.67 -5.10
C PHE A 186 7.67 -6.73 -5.08
N ARG A 187 7.84 -5.48 -4.64
CA ARG A 187 6.75 -4.50 -4.62
C ARG A 187 6.25 -4.18 -6.02
N GLN A 188 7.15 -4.08 -7.01
CA GLN A 188 6.78 -3.83 -8.40
C GLN A 188 5.86 -4.93 -8.93
N VAL A 189 6.29 -6.20 -8.83
CA VAL A 189 5.52 -7.35 -9.30
C VAL A 189 4.17 -7.43 -8.58
N MET A 190 4.16 -7.31 -7.25
CA MET A 190 2.93 -7.35 -6.46
C MET A 190 1.94 -6.26 -6.84
N ASN A 191 2.42 -5.04 -7.10
CA ASN A 191 1.56 -3.92 -7.48
C ASN A 191 0.98 -4.11 -8.88
N ILE A 192 1.77 -4.63 -9.83
CA ILE A 192 1.32 -4.91 -11.20
C ILE A 192 0.24 -5.99 -11.18
N TRP A 193 0.51 -7.15 -10.58
CA TRP A 193 -0.46 -8.23 -10.46
C TRP A 193 -1.66 -7.83 -9.62
N GLY A 194 -1.47 -7.08 -8.54
CA GLY A 194 -2.57 -6.63 -7.70
C GLY A 194 -3.53 -5.68 -8.42
N ARG A 195 -3.03 -4.83 -9.33
CA ARG A 195 -3.90 -4.06 -10.22
C ARG A 195 -4.72 -4.98 -11.13
N LYS A 196 -4.12 -5.99 -11.75
CA LYS A 196 -4.82 -6.95 -12.60
C LYS A 196 -5.89 -7.73 -11.83
N ILE A 197 -5.59 -8.19 -10.61
CA ILE A 197 -6.54 -8.91 -9.75
C ILE A 197 -7.75 -8.02 -9.43
N ARG A 198 -7.52 -6.78 -8.98
CA ARG A 198 -8.61 -5.87 -8.60
C ARG A 198 -9.49 -5.38 -9.75
N ILE A 199 -9.06 -5.51 -11.00
CA ILE A 199 -9.90 -5.21 -12.17
C ILE A 199 -10.87 -6.37 -12.46
N LYS A 200 -10.53 -7.60 -12.03
CA LYS A 200 -11.35 -8.80 -12.22
C LYS A 200 -12.33 -9.08 -11.06
N CYS A 201 -12.27 -8.30 -9.98
CA CYS A 201 -13.06 -8.48 -8.76
C CYS A 201 -14.20 -7.47 -8.63
#